data_AF-A0AA40CZR5-F1
#
_entry.id   AF-A0AA40CZR5-F1
#
_cell.length_a   1.000
_cell.length_b   1.000
_cell.length_c   1.000
_cell.angle_alpha   90.00
_cell.angle_beta   90.00
_cell.angle_gamma   90.00
#
_symmetry.space_group_name_H-M   'P 1'
#
loop_
_entity.id
_entity.type
_entity.pdbx_description
1 polymer ?
#
loop_
_entity_poly.entity_id
_entity_poly.type
_entity_poly.pdbx_seq_one_letter_code
_entity_poly.pdbx_strand_id
1 'polypeptide(L)'
;MELNSSSIHDVIHPTAAFSRSRVPNQPDQAQAGSSPWCESQLNPKNRIDSLDPPQNPLWRVDGCTGLGTQYYVMPLFLGDLPPMRFDVFIPEEASSSLLLRQLLDLNAAFHTKDGPRVRRLAISAHILRTLQAWTLQGGSGAAESPSDMYRNHPFGSRIVFMNLDLDVRKIKIKIALTHYLEKQLLALSRLPSSLGISPELVPASININDLTIVQQLHDSVCLVRIRPNSEHAEEPDRLWILKALTSGTKYLYAELRNLVQLEPHPHIISHPPYLVTKYCRFGGKTGVVGFLIPYHRRGSLRDLLPLLRIHGQLTLITQLKWAVQLASAVLHVRERGRIFYPDLRLDNVLLSDTDDIMMVDFEQRGVWCEFAAPEVNALEYTRILASDDTQAPDTDRTIPEDVQDRYAARLTRLLPEWEALQDSEEYAQLPHGYDSFNIPWQCLDPVEQEAAEVYMLGRVLWCIFEGQSAPQHAAVWQSYKREPDYEFPEFRSTPPPIQDLIDRCTRGKRGVLSRIITRRGSKLVLRATPHGESCEAAGVLEAAREWWSEEVKEADAFLEMREERKGRGEWSGNYYDRPTLREVADALEEFRASVVA
;
A
#
# COMPACT_ATOMS: atom_id res chain seq x y z
N MET A 1 -4.49 0.96 23.20
CA MET A 1 -3.83 -0.25 22.67
C MET A 1 -2.69 0.17 21.75
N GLU A 2 -1.51 -0.45 21.82
CA GLU A 2 -0.36 -0.13 20.93
C GLU A 2 -0.61 -0.65 19.51
N LEU A 3 -0.14 0.06 18.48
CA LEU A 3 -0.19 -0.42 17.10
C LEU A 3 0.93 -1.41 16.79
N ASN A 4 0.52 -2.58 16.33
CA ASN A 4 1.37 -3.71 15.95
C ASN A 4 0.57 -4.68 15.05
N SER A 5 1.18 -5.79 14.62
CA SER A 5 0.50 -6.78 13.78
C SER A 5 -0.70 -7.44 14.48
N SER A 6 -0.67 -7.63 15.82
CA SER A 6 -1.82 -8.21 16.52
C SER A 6 -3.05 -7.30 16.47
N SER A 7 -2.86 -5.97 16.51
CA SER A 7 -3.94 -4.99 16.36
C SER A 7 -4.67 -5.11 15.03
N ILE A 8 -4.01 -5.62 13.99
CA ILE A 8 -4.64 -5.86 12.69
C ILE A 8 -5.74 -6.90 12.81
N HIS A 9 -5.40 -8.07 13.34
CA HIS A 9 -6.34 -9.16 13.55
C HIS A 9 -7.41 -8.81 14.59
N ASP A 10 -7.02 -8.19 15.70
CA ASP A 10 -7.88 -8.03 16.88
C ASP A 10 -8.76 -6.77 16.85
N VAL A 11 -8.47 -5.81 15.96
CA VAL A 11 -9.19 -4.53 15.91
C VAL A 11 -9.53 -4.09 14.48
N ILE A 12 -8.58 -4.19 13.55
CA ILE A 12 -8.69 -3.53 12.23
C ILE A 12 -9.39 -4.40 11.18
N HIS A 13 -9.34 -5.73 11.32
CA HIS A 13 -9.98 -6.67 10.39
C HIS A 13 -11.28 -7.28 10.96
N PRO A 14 -12.16 -7.80 10.08
CA PRO A 14 -13.40 -8.47 10.49
C PRO A 14 -13.18 -9.71 11.36
N THR A 15 -11.96 -10.27 11.38
CA THR A 15 -11.53 -11.30 12.33
C THR A 15 -11.78 -10.91 13.78
N ALA A 16 -11.74 -9.60 14.10
CA ALA A 16 -12.02 -9.09 15.43
C ALA A 16 -13.41 -9.49 15.97
N ALA A 17 -14.42 -9.69 15.09
CA ALA A 17 -15.75 -10.17 15.48
C ALA A 17 -15.69 -11.56 16.17
N PHE A 18 -14.71 -12.37 15.81
CA PHE A 18 -14.55 -13.75 16.26
C PHE A 18 -13.33 -13.93 17.18
N SER A 19 -12.55 -12.87 17.39
CA SER A 19 -11.38 -12.89 18.27
C SER A 19 -11.78 -13.26 19.70
N ARG A 20 -11.17 -14.32 20.24
CA ARG A 20 -11.34 -14.68 21.64
C ARG A 20 -10.65 -13.61 22.49
N SER A 21 -11.40 -12.93 23.36
CA SER A 21 -10.84 -11.98 24.34
C SER A 21 -9.69 -12.62 25.11
N ARG A 22 -8.45 -12.32 24.71
CA ARG A 22 -7.37 -12.22 25.68
C ARG A 22 -7.45 -10.80 26.21
N VAL A 23 -7.85 -10.67 27.47
CA VAL A 23 -7.30 -9.60 28.28
C VAL A 23 -5.79 -9.81 28.15
N PRO A 24 -5.03 -8.90 27.50
CA PRO A 24 -3.59 -9.00 27.57
C PRO A 24 -3.31 -9.12 29.06
N ASN A 25 -2.60 -10.16 29.52
CA ASN A 25 -2.01 -10.12 30.85
C ASN A 25 -1.46 -8.71 30.95
N GLN A 26 -2.03 -7.91 31.87
CA GLN A 26 -1.57 -6.55 32.04
C GLN A 26 -0.06 -6.68 32.05
N PRO A 27 0.70 -6.02 31.14
CA PRO A 27 2.10 -5.84 31.46
C PRO A 27 2.02 -5.31 32.87
N ASP A 28 2.62 -6.03 33.83
CA ASP A 28 2.66 -5.61 35.22
C ASP A 28 2.74 -4.11 35.14
N GLN A 29 1.73 -3.42 35.67
CA GLN A 29 1.89 -2.00 35.90
C GLN A 29 3.13 -1.99 36.76
N ALA A 30 4.29 -1.82 36.12
CA ALA A 30 5.52 -1.53 36.76
C ALA A 30 5.13 -0.23 37.40
N GLN A 31 4.74 -0.34 38.66
CA GLN A 31 4.60 0.77 39.54
C GLN A 31 5.79 1.63 39.18
N ALA A 32 5.57 2.92 38.98
CA ALA A 32 6.64 3.88 38.79
C ALA A 32 7.54 3.98 40.05
N GLY A 33 7.82 2.88 40.75
CA GLY A 33 9.03 2.67 41.49
C GLY A 33 10.19 2.61 40.51
N SER A 34 11.24 3.36 40.82
CA SER A 34 12.45 3.38 40.01
C SER A 34 12.91 1.95 39.73
N SER A 35 13.00 1.56 38.45
CA SER A 35 13.72 0.34 38.09
C SER A 35 15.08 0.37 38.79
N PRO A 36 15.52 -0.71 39.45
CA PRO A 36 16.82 -0.78 40.10
C PRO A 36 17.89 -0.22 39.16
N TRP A 37 18.87 0.55 39.69
CA TRP A 37 19.90 1.16 38.85
C TRP A 37 20.60 0.15 37.93
N CYS A 38 20.69 -1.12 38.33
CA CYS A 38 21.25 -2.19 37.52
C CYS A 38 20.44 -2.55 36.26
N GLU A 39 19.17 -2.18 36.19
CA GLU A 39 18.23 -2.47 35.07
C GLU A 39 17.80 -1.18 34.35
N SER A 40 18.01 -0.02 34.97
CA SER A 40 17.69 1.28 34.39
C SER A 40 18.42 1.52 33.06
N GLN A 41 17.70 2.10 32.09
CA GLN A 41 18.28 2.67 30.86
C GLN A 41 19.20 3.87 31.15
N LEU A 42 19.12 4.47 32.33
CA LEU A 42 20.08 5.50 32.74
C LEU A 42 21.44 4.91 33.10
N ASN A 43 21.52 3.60 33.35
CA ASN A 43 22.80 2.93 33.57
C ASN A 43 23.53 2.75 32.23
N PRO A 44 24.77 3.27 32.09
CA PRO A 44 25.53 3.17 30.85
C PRO A 44 25.64 1.75 30.28
N LYS A 45 25.65 0.71 31.12
CA LYS A 45 25.75 -0.68 30.68
C LYS A 45 24.50 -1.20 29.95
N ASN A 46 23.35 -0.56 30.16
CA ASN A 46 22.04 -0.95 29.60
C ASN A 46 21.58 0.01 28.50
N ARG A 47 22.35 1.05 28.19
CA ARG A 47 21.98 2.03 27.16
C ARG A 47 22.13 1.43 25.78
N ILE A 48 21.22 1.81 24.89
CA ILE A 48 21.47 1.71 23.46
C ILE A 48 22.71 2.52 23.11
N ASP A 49 23.58 1.96 22.27
CA ASP A 49 24.90 2.54 21.97
C ASP A 49 24.80 4.01 21.51
N SER A 50 23.98 4.26 20.49
CA SER A 50 23.62 5.61 20.06
C SER A 50 22.46 5.56 19.08
N LEU A 51 21.58 6.58 19.15
CA LEU A 51 20.49 6.81 18.20
C LEU A 51 20.74 8.00 17.27
N ASP A 52 21.86 8.70 17.44
CA ASP A 52 22.28 9.71 16.46
C ASP A 52 22.68 9.03 15.14
N PRO A 53 22.33 9.61 13.98
CA PRO A 53 22.83 9.15 12.69
C PRO A 53 24.37 9.10 12.66
N PRO A 54 24.98 8.11 11.99
CA PRO A 54 26.43 8.12 11.77
C PRO A 54 26.87 9.39 11.04
N GLN A 55 28.00 9.98 11.43
CA GLN A 55 28.53 11.21 10.79
C GLN A 55 28.87 11.01 9.31
N ASN A 56 29.46 9.85 8.98
CA ASN A 56 29.81 9.44 7.61
C ASN A 56 29.12 8.11 7.32
N PRO A 57 27.81 8.12 7.03
CA PRO A 57 27.06 6.89 6.87
C PRO A 57 27.47 6.18 5.57
N LEU A 58 27.76 4.89 5.66
CA LEU A 58 27.98 4.03 4.49
C LEU A 58 26.66 3.60 3.83
N TRP A 59 25.54 3.80 4.52
CA TRP A 59 24.21 3.39 4.06
C TRP A 59 23.22 4.53 4.25
N ARG A 60 22.11 4.50 3.51
CA ARG A 60 20.98 5.43 3.64
C ARG A 60 19.68 4.65 3.74
N VAL A 61 18.77 5.07 4.62
CA VAL A 61 17.40 4.56 4.66
C VAL A 61 16.50 5.52 3.86
N ASP A 62 15.79 4.99 2.86
CA ASP A 62 14.92 5.81 2.00
C ASP A 62 13.44 5.78 2.41
N GLY A 63 13.00 4.73 3.10
CA GLY A 63 11.63 4.56 3.56
C GLY A 63 11.42 3.19 4.20
N CYS A 64 10.17 2.85 4.51
CA CYS A 64 9.80 1.53 5.04
C CYS A 64 8.39 1.09 4.62
N THR A 65 8.18 -0.23 4.58
CA THR A 65 6.89 -0.90 4.34
C THR A 65 6.76 -2.13 5.24
N GLY A 66 5.82 -3.04 4.94
CA GLY A 66 5.59 -4.27 5.69
C GLY A 66 5.29 -3.98 7.15
N LEU A 67 4.50 -2.93 7.42
CA LEU A 67 4.14 -2.55 8.79
C LEU A 67 5.35 -2.25 9.69
N GLY A 68 6.44 -1.71 9.10
CA GLY A 68 7.65 -1.35 9.82
C GLY A 68 8.67 -2.49 9.94
N THR A 69 8.51 -3.57 9.18
CA THR A 69 9.44 -4.72 9.16
C THR A 69 10.39 -4.70 7.96
N GLN A 70 10.11 -3.92 6.91
CA GLN A 70 10.95 -3.82 5.71
C GLN A 70 11.43 -2.37 5.50
N TYR A 71 12.74 -2.18 5.37
CA TYR A 71 13.37 -0.87 5.21
C TYR A 71 14.18 -0.81 3.93
N TYR A 72 14.00 0.27 3.17
CA TYR A 72 14.71 0.47 1.91
C TYR A 72 16.08 1.04 2.21
N VAL A 73 17.13 0.26 1.96
CA VAL A 73 18.50 0.70 2.24
C VAL A 73 19.33 0.80 0.97
N MET A 74 20.19 1.83 0.93
CA MET A 74 21.09 2.07 -0.19
C MET A 74 22.53 2.19 0.31
N PRO A 75 23.48 1.43 -0.26
CA PRO A 75 24.89 1.60 0.05
C PRO A 75 25.45 2.84 -0.66
N LEU A 76 26.02 3.76 0.10
CA LEU A 76 26.56 5.03 -0.39
C LEU A 76 28.02 4.92 -0.87
N PHE A 77 28.73 3.86 -0.48
CA PHE A 77 30.15 3.65 -0.79
C PHE A 77 30.41 2.97 -2.15
N LEU A 78 29.37 2.53 -2.86
CA LEU A 78 29.51 1.80 -4.13
C LEU A 78 29.33 2.66 -5.39
N GLY A 79 29.02 3.96 -5.24
CA GLY A 79 28.82 4.87 -6.36
C GLY A 79 27.55 4.53 -7.15
N ASP A 80 27.67 4.46 -8.49
CA ASP A 80 26.54 4.20 -9.38
C ASP A 80 26.07 2.74 -9.31
N LEU A 81 24.90 2.55 -8.69
CA LEU A 81 24.34 1.24 -8.43
C LEU A 81 23.13 0.91 -9.30
N PRO A 82 23.03 -0.30 -9.86
CA PRO A 82 21.79 -0.77 -10.45
C PRO A 82 20.69 -0.87 -9.36
N PRO A 83 19.40 -0.68 -9.69
CA PRO A 83 18.30 -0.75 -8.72
C PRO A 83 17.97 -2.20 -8.30
N MET A 84 18.86 -2.86 -7.56
CA MET A 84 18.76 -4.30 -7.26
C MET A 84 17.84 -4.68 -6.10
N ARG A 85 17.31 -3.70 -5.35
CA ARG A 85 16.32 -3.90 -4.26
C ARG A 85 16.80 -4.74 -3.07
N PHE A 86 17.98 -4.41 -2.52
CA PHE A 86 18.47 -5.04 -1.28
C PHE A 86 17.89 -4.34 -0.05
N ASP A 87 16.70 -4.76 0.37
CA ASP A 87 16.01 -4.19 1.53
C ASP A 87 16.43 -4.91 2.84
N VAL A 88 16.37 -4.18 3.97
CA VAL A 88 16.55 -4.76 5.31
C VAL A 88 15.21 -5.26 5.83
N PHE A 89 15.19 -6.50 6.33
CA PHE A 89 14.03 -7.13 6.95
C PHE A 89 14.29 -7.40 8.43
N ILE A 90 13.34 -6.98 9.26
CA ILE A 90 13.32 -7.22 10.70
C ILE A 90 12.08 -8.09 10.98
N PRO A 91 12.25 -9.40 11.24
CA PRO A 91 11.14 -10.28 11.58
C PRO A 91 10.39 -9.78 12.83
N GLU A 92 9.11 -10.10 12.92
CA GLU A 92 8.28 -9.65 14.05
C GLU A 92 8.79 -10.22 15.38
N GLU A 93 9.30 -11.45 15.37
CA GLU A 93 9.88 -12.15 16.51
C GLU A 93 11.12 -11.42 17.03
N ALA A 94 11.92 -10.83 16.12
CA ALA A 94 13.08 -10.02 16.47
C ALA A 94 12.68 -8.70 17.18
N SER A 95 11.43 -8.27 17.02
CA SER A 95 10.84 -7.05 17.58
C SER A 95 9.95 -7.31 18.81
N SER A 96 10.11 -8.47 19.46
CA SER A 96 9.30 -8.91 20.61
C SER A 96 9.61 -8.15 21.91
N SER A 97 10.82 -7.62 22.08
CA SER A 97 11.23 -6.88 23.28
C SER A 97 10.51 -5.54 23.40
N LEU A 98 9.65 -5.39 24.42
CA LEU A 98 8.92 -4.14 24.70
C LEU A 98 9.85 -2.93 24.85
N LEU A 99 11.00 -3.13 25.50
CA LEU A 99 12.00 -2.09 25.68
C LEU A 99 12.54 -1.60 24.33
N LEU A 100 12.96 -2.52 23.46
CA LEU A 100 13.48 -2.15 22.14
C LEU A 100 12.40 -1.53 21.25
N ARG A 101 11.16 -2.02 21.33
CA ARG A 101 10.03 -1.41 20.61
C ARG A 101 9.85 0.07 20.95
N GLN A 102 9.95 0.41 22.23
CA GLN A 102 9.86 1.79 22.71
C GLN A 102 11.09 2.61 22.31
N LEU A 103 12.30 2.10 22.55
CA LEU A 103 13.53 2.84 22.26
C LEU A 103 13.79 3.06 20.77
N LEU A 104 13.27 2.17 19.90
CA LEU A 104 13.50 2.19 18.46
C LEU A 104 12.33 2.76 17.66
N ASP A 105 11.28 3.28 18.32
CA ASP A 105 10.08 3.80 17.66
C ASP A 105 9.38 2.78 16.73
N LEU A 106 9.41 1.48 17.07
CA LEU A 106 8.91 0.42 16.17
C LEU A 106 7.40 0.55 15.90
N ASN A 107 6.62 1.00 16.90
CA ASN A 107 5.19 1.25 16.71
C ASN A 107 4.92 2.46 15.79
N ALA A 108 5.86 3.42 15.69
CA ALA A 108 5.73 4.55 14.77
C ALA A 108 6.13 4.16 13.34
N ALA A 109 7.10 3.26 13.19
CA ALA A 109 7.48 2.68 11.89
C ALA A 109 6.32 1.91 11.22
N PHE A 110 5.38 1.39 12.02
CA PHE A 110 4.18 0.69 11.53
C PHE A 110 3.38 1.52 10.51
N HIS A 111 3.09 2.79 10.86
CA HIS A 111 2.21 3.68 10.08
C HIS A 111 2.97 4.79 9.34
N THR A 112 4.25 4.99 9.58
CA THR A 112 5.05 6.03 8.91
C THR A 112 5.63 5.48 7.62
N LYS A 113 5.30 6.06 6.46
CA LYS A 113 5.75 5.54 5.14
C LYS A 113 6.68 6.48 4.37
N ASP A 114 6.60 7.80 4.59
CA ASP A 114 7.43 8.74 3.84
C ASP A 114 8.88 8.80 4.37
N GLY A 115 9.84 8.79 3.44
CA GLY A 115 11.26 8.77 3.74
C GLY A 115 11.74 9.80 4.77
N PRO A 116 11.37 11.09 4.68
CA PRO A 116 11.82 12.10 5.64
C PRO A 116 11.40 11.81 7.09
N ARG A 117 10.18 11.32 7.33
CA ARG A 117 9.75 10.93 8.69
C ARG A 117 10.39 9.60 9.11
N VAL A 118 10.44 8.60 8.23
CA VAL A 118 11.07 7.30 8.53
C VAL A 118 12.53 7.47 8.96
N ARG A 119 13.31 8.31 8.26
CA ARG A 119 14.71 8.59 8.58
C ARG A 119 14.94 9.18 9.98
N ARG A 120 13.91 9.78 10.59
CA ARG A 120 13.99 10.37 11.94
C ARG A 120 13.63 9.38 13.04
N LEU A 121 13.10 8.20 12.70
CA LEU A 121 12.82 7.15 13.68
C LEU A 121 14.12 6.54 14.20
N ALA A 122 14.15 6.21 15.48
CA ALA A 122 15.32 5.62 16.13
C ALA A 122 15.78 4.30 15.47
N ILE A 123 14.84 3.47 14.99
CA ILE A 123 15.15 2.25 14.24
C ILE A 123 15.98 2.51 12.98
N SER A 124 15.76 3.63 12.28
CA SER A 124 16.54 3.95 11.08
C SER A 124 18.00 4.19 11.43
N ALA A 125 18.29 4.96 12.48
CA ALA A 125 19.66 5.17 12.94
C ALA A 125 20.30 3.87 13.43
N HIS A 126 19.52 3.02 14.10
CA HIS A 126 19.95 1.72 14.57
C HIS A 126 20.33 0.78 13.41
N ILE A 127 19.49 0.70 12.36
CA ILE A 127 19.80 -0.05 11.12
C ILE A 127 21.09 0.46 10.48
N LEU A 128 21.24 1.78 10.33
CA LEU A 128 22.42 2.37 9.72
C LEU A 128 23.71 2.01 10.48
N ARG A 129 23.68 2.05 11.81
CA ARG A 129 24.82 1.68 12.66
C ARG A 129 25.15 0.19 12.57
N THR A 130 24.13 -0.66 12.54
CA THR A 130 24.31 -2.10 12.35
C THR A 130 24.95 -2.41 11.00
N LEU A 131 24.43 -1.83 9.91
CA LEU A 131 25.01 -2.00 8.57
C LEU A 131 26.41 -1.39 8.46
N GLN A 132 26.67 -0.26 9.12
CA GLN A 132 27.99 0.36 9.20
C GLN A 132 29.01 -0.59 9.85
N ALA A 133 28.68 -1.12 11.03
CA ALA A 133 29.54 -2.06 11.76
C ALA A 133 29.77 -3.34 10.94
N TRP A 134 28.71 -3.89 10.35
CA TRP A 134 28.79 -5.06 9.49
C TRP A 134 29.70 -4.85 8.26
N THR A 135 29.58 -3.69 7.61
CA THR A 135 30.40 -3.34 6.43
C THR A 135 31.87 -3.17 6.79
N LEU A 136 32.17 -2.47 7.90
CA LEU A 136 33.55 -2.23 8.34
C LEU A 136 34.25 -3.50 8.86
N GLN A 137 33.50 -4.45 9.40
CA GLN A 137 34.02 -5.74 9.85
C GLN A 137 34.18 -6.77 8.71
N GLY A 138 33.97 -6.36 7.46
CA GLY A 138 34.13 -7.22 6.29
C GLY A 138 32.97 -8.19 6.06
N GLY A 139 31.77 -7.90 6.57
CA GLY A 139 30.58 -8.70 6.27
C GLY A 139 30.56 -10.06 6.98
N SER A 140 30.69 -10.08 8.31
CA SER A 140 30.42 -11.25 9.17
C SER A 140 30.92 -12.61 8.63
N GLY A 141 32.24 -12.81 8.48
CA GLY A 141 32.84 -14.14 8.27
C GLY A 141 32.41 -14.92 7.01
N ALA A 142 31.59 -14.34 6.13
CA ALA A 142 31.27 -14.88 4.83
C ALA A 142 32.29 -14.38 3.81
N ALA A 143 32.73 -15.23 2.90
CA ALA A 143 33.80 -14.96 1.93
C ALA A 143 33.47 -13.88 0.87
N GLU A 144 32.42 -13.07 1.05
CA GLU A 144 31.87 -12.18 0.02
C GLU A 144 31.60 -10.78 0.60
N SER A 145 32.17 -9.75 -0.03
CA SER A 145 31.99 -8.36 0.40
C SER A 145 30.57 -7.84 0.07
N PRO A 146 30.06 -6.80 0.76
CA PRO A 146 28.80 -6.16 0.37
C PRO A 146 28.78 -5.65 -1.09
N SER A 147 29.94 -5.31 -1.65
CA SER A 147 30.08 -4.96 -3.07
C SER A 147 29.80 -6.16 -3.98
N ASP A 148 30.36 -7.32 -3.65
CA ASP A 148 30.20 -8.55 -4.42
C ASP A 148 28.75 -9.05 -4.35
N MET A 149 28.15 -8.99 -3.16
CA MET A 149 26.73 -9.25 -2.93
C MET A 149 25.86 -8.47 -3.92
N TYR A 150 26.04 -7.15 -3.99
CA TYR A 150 25.22 -6.27 -4.82
C TYR A 150 25.35 -6.55 -6.33
N ARG A 151 26.50 -7.07 -6.77
CA ARG A 151 26.79 -7.38 -8.17
C ARG A 151 26.37 -8.80 -8.58
N ASN A 152 26.42 -9.75 -7.66
CA ASN A 152 26.31 -11.17 -7.98
C ASN A 152 25.00 -11.82 -7.55
N HIS A 153 24.29 -11.25 -6.57
CA HIS A 153 23.11 -11.88 -6.00
C HIS A 153 21.84 -11.64 -6.83
N PRO A 154 20.81 -12.47 -6.64
CA PRO A 154 19.51 -12.28 -7.27
C PRO A 154 18.89 -10.92 -6.97
N PHE A 155 18.11 -10.40 -7.91
CA PHE A 155 17.28 -9.22 -7.69
C PHE A 155 16.35 -9.44 -6.49
N GLY A 156 16.22 -8.43 -5.63
CA GLY A 156 15.36 -8.47 -4.44
C GLY A 156 15.92 -9.25 -3.25
N SER A 157 17.21 -9.62 -3.27
CA SER A 157 17.82 -10.36 -2.16
C SER A 157 17.76 -9.56 -0.86
N ARG A 158 17.59 -10.25 0.28
CA ARG A 158 17.20 -9.62 1.55
C ARG A 158 18.34 -9.59 2.55
N ILE A 159 18.50 -8.48 3.25
CA ILE A 159 19.38 -8.36 4.43
C ILE A 159 18.50 -8.57 5.68
N VAL A 160 18.58 -9.73 6.32
CA VAL A 160 17.70 -10.08 7.44
C VAL A 160 18.41 -9.86 8.77
N PHE A 161 17.83 -9.04 9.64
CA PHE A 161 18.26 -8.89 11.02
C PHE A 161 17.55 -9.94 11.87
N MET A 162 18.23 -11.03 12.20
CA MET A 162 17.62 -12.18 12.88
C MET A 162 17.20 -11.86 14.33
N ASN A 163 17.76 -10.80 14.91
CA ASN A 163 17.43 -10.28 16.23
C ASN A 163 17.67 -8.76 16.28
N LEU A 164 17.06 -8.09 17.25
CA LEU A 164 17.45 -6.74 17.68
C LEU A 164 18.13 -6.80 19.05
N ASP A 165 19.11 -5.92 19.28
CA ASP A 165 19.86 -5.83 20.54
C ASP A 165 20.24 -4.36 20.80
N LEU A 166 20.46 -4.00 22.06
CA LEU A 166 20.94 -2.66 22.43
C LEU A 166 22.36 -2.39 21.88
N ASP A 167 23.17 -3.45 21.75
CA ASP A 167 24.47 -3.41 21.09
C ASP A 167 24.38 -3.93 19.65
N VAL A 168 24.57 -3.02 18.69
CA VAL A 168 24.50 -3.31 17.24
C VAL A 168 25.46 -4.43 16.79
N ARG A 169 26.53 -4.68 17.54
CA ARG A 169 27.52 -5.74 17.22
C ARG A 169 27.00 -7.14 17.55
N LYS A 170 25.95 -7.25 18.37
CA LYS A 170 25.29 -8.51 18.72
C LYS A 170 24.12 -8.85 17.78
N ILE A 171 23.79 -7.95 16.85
CA ILE A 171 22.76 -8.20 15.85
C ILE A 171 23.31 -9.14 14.79
N LYS A 172 22.61 -10.25 14.60
CA LYS A 172 22.97 -11.27 13.60
C LYS A 172 22.34 -10.92 12.27
N ILE A 173 23.17 -10.71 11.26
CA ILE A 173 22.73 -10.44 9.88
C ILE A 173 22.83 -11.73 9.07
N LYS A 174 21.77 -12.04 8.32
CA LYS A 174 21.73 -13.12 7.35
C LYS A 174 21.33 -12.57 5.98
N ILE A 175 22.06 -12.92 4.94
CA ILE A 175 21.66 -12.63 3.56
C ILE A 175 20.79 -13.77 3.05
N ALA A 176 19.57 -13.44 2.62
CA ALA A 176 18.64 -14.41 2.02
C ALA A 176 18.53 -14.17 0.51
N LEU A 177 19.06 -15.11 -0.27
CA LEU A 177 19.03 -15.07 -1.73
C LEU A 177 17.62 -15.37 -2.25
N THR A 178 17.07 -14.47 -3.05
CA THR A 178 15.70 -14.57 -3.59
C THR A 178 15.66 -15.25 -4.96
N HIS A 179 16.27 -16.44 -5.08
CA HIS A 179 16.23 -17.21 -6.34
C HIS A 179 14.80 -17.57 -6.77
N TYR A 180 13.89 -17.74 -5.80
CA TYR A 180 12.47 -17.97 -6.09
C TYR A 180 11.87 -16.78 -6.87
N LEU A 181 12.23 -15.53 -6.53
CA LEU A 181 11.72 -14.36 -7.24
C LEU A 181 12.16 -14.36 -8.70
N GLU A 182 13.44 -14.64 -8.98
CA GLU A 182 13.94 -14.76 -10.36
C GLU A 182 13.23 -15.87 -11.15
N LYS A 183 12.84 -16.97 -10.48
CA LYS A 183 12.03 -18.02 -11.10
C LYS A 183 10.66 -17.50 -11.54
N GLN A 184 10.01 -16.67 -10.73
CA GLN A 184 8.68 -16.10 -10.99
C GLN A 184 8.67 -15.07 -12.14
N LEU A 185 9.80 -14.42 -12.44
CA LEU A 185 9.85 -13.41 -13.51
C LEU A 185 9.57 -14.00 -14.90
N LEU A 186 8.75 -13.34 -15.70
CA LEU A 186 8.54 -13.70 -17.09
C LEU A 186 9.82 -13.42 -17.90
N ALA A 187 10.19 -14.38 -18.76
CA ALA A 187 11.24 -14.17 -19.72
C ALA A 187 10.78 -13.16 -20.77
N LEU A 188 11.67 -12.26 -21.20
CA LEU A 188 11.34 -11.24 -22.21
C LEU A 188 10.70 -11.85 -23.48
N SER A 189 11.22 -13.00 -23.93
CA SER A 189 10.71 -13.71 -25.11
C SER A 189 9.33 -14.34 -24.95
N ARG A 190 8.88 -14.58 -23.71
CA ARG A 190 7.56 -15.16 -23.39
C ARG A 190 6.54 -14.11 -22.98
N LEU A 191 6.99 -12.88 -22.74
CA LEU A 191 6.12 -11.80 -22.27
C LEU A 191 4.89 -11.57 -23.18
N PRO A 192 5.01 -11.51 -24.52
CA PRO A 192 3.85 -11.17 -25.37
C PRO A 192 2.74 -12.23 -25.27
N SER A 193 3.13 -13.50 -25.34
CA SER A 193 2.17 -14.62 -25.24
C SER A 193 1.62 -14.79 -23.83
N SER A 194 2.43 -14.57 -22.79
CA SER A 194 1.96 -14.64 -21.40
C SER A 194 0.96 -13.54 -21.06
N LEU A 195 1.19 -12.30 -21.53
CA LEU A 195 0.29 -11.17 -21.26
C LEU A 195 -0.88 -11.06 -22.24
N GLY A 196 -0.87 -11.84 -23.32
CA GLY A 196 -1.88 -11.71 -24.39
C GLY A 196 -1.78 -10.38 -25.14
N ILE A 197 -0.57 -9.83 -25.29
CA ILE A 197 -0.31 -8.56 -25.99
C ILE A 197 0.36 -8.82 -27.34
N SER A 198 0.07 -7.95 -28.32
CA SER A 198 0.77 -7.98 -29.61
C SER A 198 2.27 -7.75 -29.40
N PRO A 199 3.16 -8.50 -30.07
CA PRO A 199 4.61 -8.27 -30.00
C PRO A 199 5.02 -6.83 -30.37
N GLU A 200 4.23 -6.15 -31.21
CA GLU A 200 4.47 -4.77 -31.64
C GLU A 200 4.23 -3.73 -30.53
N LEU A 201 3.42 -4.09 -29.52
CA LEU A 201 3.11 -3.22 -28.38
C LEU A 201 4.08 -3.41 -27.21
N VAL A 202 5.01 -4.36 -27.33
CA VAL A 202 5.98 -4.66 -26.27
C VAL A 202 7.02 -3.54 -26.24
N PRO A 203 7.22 -2.86 -25.09
CA PRO A 203 8.21 -1.80 -25.01
C PRO A 203 9.63 -2.30 -25.23
N ALA A 204 10.52 -1.39 -25.61
CA ALA A 204 11.95 -1.68 -25.74
C ALA A 204 12.54 -2.15 -24.40
N SER A 205 13.57 -2.99 -24.42
CA SER A 205 14.18 -3.49 -23.19
C SER A 205 15.47 -2.74 -22.84
N ILE A 206 15.60 -2.30 -21.59
CA ILE A 206 16.85 -1.79 -21.02
C ILE A 206 17.41 -2.76 -20.00
N ASN A 207 18.74 -2.92 -19.94
CA ASN A 207 19.37 -3.74 -18.92
C ASN A 207 19.32 -3.00 -17.57
N ILE A 208 19.04 -3.72 -16.49
CA ILE A 208 19.05 -3.14 -15.13
C ILE A 208 20.39 -2.49 -14.77
N ASN A 209 21.50 -2.97 -15.35
CA ASN A 209 22.83 -2.41 -15.15
C ASN A 209 23.08 -1.10 -15.90
N ASP A 210 22.21 -0.74 -16.84
CA ASP A 210 22.22 0.56 -17.52
C ASP A 210 21.44 1.62 -16.75
N LEU A 211 20.91 1.25 -15.57
CA LEU A 211 20.23 2.15 -14.66
C LEU A 211 21.10 2.46 -13.45
N THR A 212 20.92 3.65 -12.91
CA THR A 212 21.46 4.06 -11.62
C THR A 212 20.31 4.43 -10.70
N ILE A 213 20.22 3.78 -9.55
CA ILE A 213 19.23 4.12 -8.51
C ILE A 213 19.60 5.45 -7.84
N VAL A 214 18.62 6.34 -7.75
CA VAL A 214 18.74 7.62 -7.04
C VAL A 214 18.13 7.52 -5.65
N GLN A 215 16.93 6.95 -5.56
CA GLN A 215 16.19 6.77 -4.30
C GLN A 215 15.12 5.70 -4.45
N GLN A 216 14.81 4.96 -3.39
CA GLN A 216 13.60 4.14 -3.33
C GLN A 216 12.45 4.93 -2.70
N LEU A 217 11.37 5.18 -3.44
CA LEU A 217 10.27 6.05 -2.99
C LEU A 217 9.16 5.26 -2.28
N HIS A 218 8.91 4.03 -2.73
CA HIS A 218 7.87 3.14 -2.21
C HIS A 218 8.28 1.67 -2.39
N ASP A 219 7.43 0.74 -1.95
CA ASP A 219 7.70 -0.70 -2.03
C ASP A 219 7.82 -1.21 -3.46
N SER A 220 7.19 -0.55 -4.42
CA SER A 220 7.21 -0.89 -5.84
C SER A 220 7.89 0.17 -6.71
N VAL A 221 8.37 1.28 -6.13
CA VAL A 221 8.75 2.49 -6.88
C VAL A 221 10.18 2.92 -6.54
N CYS A 222 11.06 2.88 -7.53
CA CYS A 222 12.41 3.43 -7.47
C CYS A 222 12.55 4.64 -8.39
N LEU A 223 13.16 5.71 -7.90
CA LEU A 223 13.64 6.81 -8.72
C LEU A 223 15.00 6.43 -9.30
N VAL A 224 15.13 6.45 -10.63
CA VAL A 224 16.33 6.02 -11.34
C VAL A 224 16.74 7.01 -12.42
N ARG A 225 17.99 6.90 -12.88
CA ARG A 225 18.51 7.51 -14.11
C ARG A 225 18.97 6.44 -15.08
N ILE A 226 18.85 6.71 -16.37
CA ILE A 226 19.54 5.93 -17.40
C ILE A 226 21.00 6.41 -17.45
N ARG A 227 21.95 5.48 -17.46
CA ARG A 227 23.38 5.81 -17.47
C ARG A 227 23.75 6.49 -18.79
N PRO A 228 24.65 7.50 -18.79
CA PRO A 228 25.04 8.22 -20.01
C PRO A 228 25.60 7.35 -21.14
N ASN A 229 26.20 6.21 -20.78
CA ASN A 229 26.80 5.28 -21.74
C ASN A 229 25.79 4.26 -22.31
N SER A 230 24.52 4.31 -21.89
CA SER A 230 23.45 3.48 -22.44
C SER A 230 23.01 4.01 -23.81
N GLU A 231 22.63 3.11 -24.71
CA GLU A 231 22.05 3.46 -26.00
C GLU A 231 20.71 4.22 -25.90
N HIS A 232 20.07 4.17 -24.74
CA HIS A 232 18.81 4.86 -24.44
C HIS A 232 18.99 6.18 -23.68
N ALA A 233 20.22 6.66 -23.52
CA ALA A 233 20.49 7.93 -22.85
C ALA A 233 20.11 9.11 -23.75
N GLU A 234 18.88 9.61 -23.61
CA GLU A 234 18.43 10.81 -24.32
C GLU A 234 18.90 12.10 -23.62
N GLU A 235 18.81 12.13 -22.29
CA GLU A 235 19.12 13.29 -21.47
C GLU A 235 19.90 12.87 -20.20
N PRO A 236 21.09 13.43 -19.94
CA PRO A 236 22.01 12.93 -18.91
C PRO A 236 21.49 13.01 -17.47
N ASP A 237 20.45 13.80 -17.19
CA ASP A 237 19.89 13.99 -15.85
C ASP A 237 18.41 13.62 -15.71
N ARG A 238 17.80 13.08 -16.77
CA ARG A 238 16.37 12.76 -16.75
C ARG A 238 16.08 11.66 -15.73
N LEU A 239 15.15 11.97 -14.84
CA LEU A 239 14.68 11.04 -13.82
C LEU A 239 13.52 10.21 -14.34
N TRP A 240 13.54 8.93 -13.99
CA TRP A 240 12.51 7.96 -14.32
C TRP A 240 12.01 7.28 -13.07
N ILE A 241 10.77 6.82 -13.11
CA ILE A 241 10.27 5.85 -12.15
C ILE A 241 10.48 4.46 -12.71
N LEU A 242 11.18 3.61 -11.97
CA LEU A 242 11.17 2.17 -12.13
C LEU A 242 10.11 1.58 -11.21
N LYS A 243 9.07 1.00 -11.82
CA LYS A 243 8.10 0.13 -11.14
C LYS A 243 8.66 -1.29 -11.10
N ALA A 244 8.97 -1.81 -9.91
CA ALA A 244 9.54 -3.14 -9.72
C ALA A 244 9.16 -3.70 -8.34
N LEU A 245 8.75 -4.97 -8.30
CA LEU A 245 8.23 -5.64 -7.10
C LEU A 245 9.13 -6.80 -6.66
N THR A 246 9.33 -6.93 -5.36
CA THR A 246 10.06 -8.05 -4.73
C THR A 246 9.16 -9.16 -4.18
N SER A 247 7.84 -8.96 -4.27
CA SER A 247 6.75 -9.88 -3.91
C SER A 247 5.49 -9.47 -4.66
N GLY A 248 4.58 -10.41 -4.92
CA GLY A 248 3.36 -10.21 -5.68
C GLY A 248 3.63 -9.89 -7.15
N THR A 249 4.55 -10.61 -7.80
CA THR A 249 4.98 -10.28 -9.18
C THR A 249 3.84 -10.30 -10.19
N LYS A 250 2.79 -11.10 -9.94
CA LYS A 250 1.54 -11.08 -10.71
C LYS A 250 0.97 -9.66 -10.91
N TYR A 251 1.02 -8.81 -9.88
CA TYR A 251 0.45 -7.47 -9.92
C TYR A 251 1.28 -6.52 -10.81
N LEU A 252 2.61 -6.69 -10.85
CA LEU A 252 3.50 -5.95 -11.76
C LEU A 252 3.14 -6.23 -13.23
N TYR A 253 2.94 -7.50 -13.56
CA TYR A 253 2.63 -7.94 -14.92
C TYR A 253 1.19 -7.61 -15.32
N ALA A 254 0.25 -7.66 -14.37
CA ALA A 254 -1.11 -7.16 -14.59
C ALA A 254 -1.11 -5.65 -14.90
N GLU A 255 -0.37 -4.85 -14.12
CA GLU A 255 -0.20 -3.40 -14.38
C GLU A 255 0.39 -3.16 -15.77
N LEU A 256 1.47 -3.86 -16.11
CA LEU A 256 2.11 -3.74 -17.42
C LEU A 256 1.15 -4.07 -18.56
N ARG A 257 0.43 -5.19 -18.47
CA ARG A 257 -0.59 -5.58 -19.47
C ARG A 257 -1.65 -4.49 -19.61
N ASN A 258 -2.21 -4.03 -18.49
CA ASN A 258 -3.26 -3.01 -18.48
C ASN A 258 -2.78 -1.71 -19.12
N LEU A 259 -1.58 -1.23 -18.79
CA LEU A 259 -1.02 0.00 -19.36
C LEU A 259 -0.73 -0.12 -20.86
N VAL A 260 -0.21 -1.27 -21.32
CA VAL A 260 0.13 -1.48 -22.73
C VAL A 260 -1.12 -1.61 -23.61
N GLN A 261 -2.19 -2.21 -23.10
CA GLN A 261 -3.44 -2.40 -23.84
C GLN A 261 -4.37 -1.17 -23.82
N LEU A 262 -4.26 -0.33 -22.79
CA LEU A 262 -5.11 0.85 -22.65
C LEU A 262 -4.79 1.88 -23.72
N GLU A 263 -5.81 2.41 -24.40
CA GLU A 263 -5.61 3.53 -25.33
C GLU A 263 -5.04 4.76 -24.58
N PRO A 264 -4.11 5.53 -25.16
CA PRO A 264 -3.56 6.72 -24.50
C PRO A 264 -4.63 7.74 -24.11
N HIS A 265 -4.47 8.34 -22.93
CA HIS A 265 -5.32 9.43 -22.42
C HIS A 265 -4.44 10.49 -21.73
N PRO A 266 -4.69 11.80 -21.90
CA PRO A 266 -3.82 12.86 -21.39
C PRO A 266 -3.66 12.89 -19.86
N HIS A 267 -4.60 12.31 -19.12
CA HIS A 267 -4.60 12.28 -17.65
C HIS A 267 -4.36 10.89 -17.06
N ILE A 268 -3.87 9.96 -17.87
CA ILE A 268 -3.42 8.64 -17.44
C ILE A 268 -1.93 8.53 -17.77
N ILE A 269 -1.16 7.89 -16.90
CA ILE A 269 0.26 7.67 -17.15
C ILE A 269 0.49 7.01 -18.51
N SER A 270 1.46 7.53 -19.25
CA SER A 270 1.75 7.04 -20.60
C SER A 270 2.17 5.57 -20.58
N HIS A 271 2.05 4.93 -21.75
CA HIS A 271 2.64 3.60 -21.98
C HIS A 271 4.09 3.55 -21.49
N PRO A 272 4.51 2.45 -20.82
CA PRO A 272 5.89 2.30 -20.40
C PRO A 272 6.82 2.33 -21.62
N PRO A 273 7.78 3.26 -21.73
CA PRO A 273 8.71 3.28 -22.85
C PRO A 273 9.73 2.13 -22.81
N TYR A 274 10.05 1.64 -21.62
CA TYR A 274 11.08 0.60 -21.44
C TYR A 274 10.67 -0.49 -20.45
N LEU A 275 10.94 -1.73 -20.81
CA LEU A 275 11.00 -2.87 -19.90
C LEU A 275 12.39 -2.95 -19.28
N VAL A 276 12.48 -3.10 -17.97
CA VAL A 276 13.77 -3.31 -17.30
C VAL A 276 14.01 -4.81 -17.18
N THR A 277 15.18 -5.24 -17.64
CA THR A 277 15.52 -6.66 -17.73
C THR A 277 16.79 -6.99 -16.95
N LYS A 278 16.86 -8.23 -16.44
CA LYS A 278 18.04 -8.76 -15.77
C LYS A 278 18.30 -10.18 -16.27
N TYR A 279 19.58 -10.49 -16.50
CA TYR A 279 19.98 -11.88 -16.67
C TYR A 279 19.91 -12.61 -15.31
N CYS A 280 18.98 -13.56 -15.22
CA CYS A 280 18.81 -14.45 -14.08
C CYS A 280 19.75 -15.63 -14.25
N ARG A 281 20.81 -15.69 -13.43
CA ARG A 281 21.76 -16.82 -13.44
C ARG A 281 21.06 -18.12 -13.09
N PHE A 282 20.08 -18.05 -12.17
CA PHE A 282 19.22 -19.18 -11.86
C PHE A 282 18.17 -19.36 -12.98
N GLY A 283 18.24 -20.48 -13.68
CA GLY A 283 17.37 -20.79 -14.82
C GLY A 283 17.82 -20.22 -16.17
N GLY A 284 18.88 -19.40 -16.21
CA GLY A 284 19.53 -18.98 -17.46
C GLY A 284 18.65 -18.17 -18.41
N LYS A 285 17.82 -17.25 -17.89
CA LYS A 285 16.88 -16.43 -18.67
C LYS A 285 17.11 -14.93 -18.48
N THR A 286 16.73 -14.13 -19.47
CA THR A 286 16.57 -12.67 -19.30
C THR A 286 15.15 -12.40 -18.81
N GLY A 287 15.02 -12.19 -17.50
CA GLY A 287 13.75 -11.89 -16.85
C GLY A 287 13.42 -10.41 -16.89
N VAL A 288 12.14 -10.08 -17.05
CA VAL A 288 11.63 -8.72 -16.88
C VAL A 288 11.47 -8.47 -15.38
N VAL A 289 12.19 -7.49 -14.83
CA VAL A 289 12.13 -7.16 -13.39
C VAL A 289 11.15 -6.02 -13.08
N GLY A 290 10.76 -5.26 -14.11
CA GLY A 290 10.00 -4.03 -13.97
C GLY A 290 9.89 -3.28 -15.30
N PHE A 291 9.39 -2.07 -15.23
CA PHE A 291 9.28 -1.15 -16.37
C PHE A 291 9.48 0.29 -15.92
N LEU A 292 9.87 1.16 -16.86
CA LEU A 292 10.04 2.59 -16.62
C LEU A 292 8.77 3.36 -16.98
N ILE A 293 8.46 4.40 -16.20
CA ILE A 293 7.44 5.40 -16.50
C ILE A 293 7.96 6.81 -16.18
N PRO A 294 7.37 7.88 -16.75
CA PRO A 294 7.76 9.25 -16.45
C PRO A 294 7.69 9.60 -14.95
N TYR A 295 8.66 10.40 -14.49
CA TYR A 295 8.66 10.93 -13.12
C TYR A 295 7.92 12.28 -13.04
N HIS A 296 6.90 12.35 -12.19
CA HIS A 296 6.16 13.57 -11.89
C HIS A 296 6.62 14.19 -10.58
N ARG A 297 7.51 15.20 -10.67
CA ARG A 297 8.20 15.80 -9.51
C ARG A 297 7.30 16.51 -8.51
N ARG A 298 6.10 16.94 -8.91
CA ARG A 298 5.16 17.63 -8.01
C ARG A 298 4.45 16.67 -7.04
N GLY A 299 4.59 15.36 -7.24
CA GLY A 299 4.07 14.34 -6.33
C GLY A 299 2.55 14.20 -6.42
N SER A 300 1.97 13.59 -5.38
CA SER A 300 0.54 13.25 -5.34
C SER A 300 -0.32 14.38 -4.78
N LEU A 301 -1.57 14.45 -5.25
CA LEU A 301 -2.57 15.39 -4.75
C LEU A 301 -2.82 15.21 -3.24
N ARG A 302 -2.65 14.00 -2.71
CA ARG A 302 -2.73 13.70 -1.27
C ARG A 302 -1.88 14.65 -0.41
N ASP A 303 -0.64 14.89 -0.81
CA ASP A 303 0.28 15.75 -0.05
C ASP A 303 0.08 17.24 -0.35
N LEU A 304 -0.42 17.55 -1.56
CA LEU A 304 -0.55 18.90 -2.09
C LEU A 304 -1.84 19.60 -1.63
N LEU A 305 -2.98 18.91 -1.64
CA LEU A 305 -4.29 19.50 -1.36
C LEU A 305 -4.34 20.19 0.02
N PRO A 306 -3.91 19.56 1.14
CA PRO A 306 -3.93 20.24 2.43
C PRO A 306 -2.97 21.45 2.47
N LEU A 307 -1.85 21.39 1.75
CA LEU A 307 -0.90 22.50 1.66
C LEU A 307 -1.56 23.71 0.98
N LEU A 308 -2.17 23.49 -0.19
CA LEU A 308 -2.85 24.55 -0.94
C LEU A 308 -4.02 25.13 -0.15
N ARG A 309 -4.80 24.30 0.54
CA ARG A 309 -5.90 24.76 1.41
C ARG A 309 -5.39 25.66 2.53
N ILE A 310 -4.39 25.22 3.29
CA ILE A 310 -3.85 25.98 4.44
C ILE A 310 -3.28 27.34 3.99
N HIS A 311 -2.71 27.40 2.78
CA HIS A 311 -2.18 28.65 2.22
C HIS A 311 -3.22 29.48 1.43
N GLY A 312 -4.49 29.08 1.38
CA GLY A 312 -5.54 29.79 0.65
C GLY A 312 -5.33 29.82 -0.87
N GLN A 313 -4.61 28.83 -1.41
CA GLN A 313 -4.24 28.73 -2.83
C GLN A 313 -5.11 27.73 -3.62
N LEU A 314 -5.98 26.99 -2.93
CA LEU A 314 -6.88 26.04 -3.57
C LEU A 314 -8.14 26.75 -4.06
N THR A 315 -8.19 27.05 -5.36
CA THR A 315 -9.35 27.73 -5.99
C THR A 315 -10.38 26.73 -6.52
N LEU A 316 -11.64 27.16 -6.60
CA LEU A 316 -12.72 26.36 -7.18
C LEU A 316 -12.43 25.96 -8.64
N ILE A 317 -11.83 26.86 -9.43
CA ILE A 317 -11.47 26.59 -10.83
C ILE A 317 -10.44 25.44 -10.91
N THR A 318 -9.42 25.46 -10.04
CA THR A 318 -8.43 24.38 -9.95
C THR A 318 -9.06 23.06 -9.52
N GLN A 319 -9.94 23.10 -8.53
CA GLN A 319 -10.67 21.91 -8.05
C GLN A 319 -11.53 21.30 -9.16
N LEU A 320 -12.27 22.12 -9.90
CA LEU A 320 -13.10 21.69 -11.04
C LEU A 320 -12.27 21.14 -12.18
N LYS A 321 -11.13 21.78 -12.50
CA LYS A 321 -10.18 21.26 -13.49
C LYS A 321 -9.77 19.83 -13.13
N TRP A 322 -9.27 19.62 -11.92
CA TRP A 322 -8.81 18.29 -11.49
C TRP A 322 -9.93 17.27 -11.39
N ALA A 323 -11.11 17.66 -10.91
CA ALA A 323 -12.28 16.79 -10.84
C ALA A 323 -12.72 16.28 -12.22
N VAL A 324 -12.82 17.18 -13.21
CA VAL A 324 -13.18 16.82 -14.58
C VAL A 324 -12.12 15.92 -15.21
N GLN A 325 -10.84 16.27 -15.08
CA GLN A 325 -9.73 15.47 -15.63
C GLN A 325 -9.73 14.06 -15.04
N LEU A 326 -9.97 13.93 -13.75
CA LEU A 326 -10.06 12.64 -13.06
C LEU A 326 -11.27 11.83 -13.54
N ALA A 327 -12.47 12.41 -13.55
CA ALA A 327 -13.68 11.73 -14.01
C ALA A 327 -13.54 11.23 -15.46
N SER A 328 -12.97 12.07 -16.34
CA SER A 328 -12.63 11.69 -17.73
C SER A 328 -11.65 10.51 -17.78
N ALA A 329 -10.62 10.51 -16.94
CA ALA A 329 -9.63 9.43 -16.89
C ALA A 329 -10.27 8.11 -16.44
N VAL A 330 -11.07 8.12 -15.36
CA VAL A 330 -11.75 6.90 -14.87
C VAL A 330 -12.75 6.38 -15.92
N LEU A 331 -13.52 7.26 -16.55
CA LEU A 331 -14.43 6.90 -17.63
C LEU A 331 -13.69 6.27 -18.82
N HIS A 332 -12.54 6.80 -19.20
CA HIS A 332 -11.72 6.26 -20.29
C HIS A 332 -11.21 4.85 -19.98
N VAL A 333 -10.72 4.61 -18.75
CA VAL A 333 -10.29 3.27 -18.28
C VAL A 333 -11.43 2.26 -18.45
N ARG A 334 -12.64 2.67 -18.06
CA ARG A 334 -13.83 1.84 -18.13
C ARG A 334 -14.27 1.55 -19.57
N GLU A 335 -14.48 2.59 -20.36
CA GLU A 335 -15.13 2.45 -21.67
C GLU A 335 -14.17 2.04 -22.79
N ARG A 336 -12.93 2.53 -22.75
CA ARG A 336 -11.91 2.27 -23.77
C ARG A 336 -11.00 1.12 -23.34
N GLY A 337 -10.61 1.10 -22.06
CA GLY A 337 -9.78 0.03 -21.50
C GLY A 337 -10.56 -1.26 -21.21
N ARG A 338 -11.86 -1.18 -20.95
CA ARG A 338 -12.69 -2.31 -20.48
C ARG A 338 -12.12 -3.01 -19.25
N ILE A 339 -11.44 -2.24 -18.41
CA ILE A 339 -10.92 -2.67 -17.11
C ILE A 339 -11.52 -1.80 -16.01
N PHE A 340 -11.57 -2.32 -14.80
CA PHE A 340 -11.95 -1.55 -13.62
C PHE A 340 -10.71 -1.00 -12.90
N TYR A 341 -10.87 0.10 -12.16
CA TYR A 341 -9.82 0.76 -11.39
C TYR A 341 -10.13 0.69 -9.88
N PRO A 342 -9.62 -0.34 -9.17
CA PRO A 342 -10.08 -0.68 -7.82
C PRO A 342 -9.35 0.07 -6.69
N ASP A 343 -8.35 0.90 -7.02
CA ASP A 343 -7.52 1.65 -6.06
C ASP A 343 -7.60 3.17 -6.25
N LEU A 344 -8.84 3.70 -6.38
CA LEU A 344 -9.07 5.14 -6.59
C LEU A 344 -8.93 5.94 -5.28
N ARG A 345 -7.74 6.53 -5.12
CA ARG A 345 -7.35 7.38 -3.99
C ARG A 345 -6.37 8.46 -4.43
N LEU A 346 -6.21 9.50 -3.60
CA LEU A 346 -5.34 10.64 -3.90
C LEU A 346 -3.84 10.29 -3.96
N ASP A 347 -3.42 9.16 -3.38
CA ASP A 347 -2.05 8.62 -3.52
C ASP A 347 -1.71 8.32 -4.98
N ASN A 348 -2.70 7.88 -5.76
CA ASN A 348 -2.54 7.45 -7.15
C ASN A 348 -2.91 8.54 -8.17
N VAL A 349 -3.06 9.78 -7.71
CA VAL A 349 -3.29 10.95 -8.57
C VAL A 349 -2.12 11.92 -8.40
N LEU A 350 -1.22 11.93 -9.38
CA LEU A 350 -0.05 12.79 -9.42
C LEU A 350 -0.35 14.10 -10.14
N LEU A 351 0.53 15.08 -9.99
CA LEU A 351 0.46 16.35 -10.71
C LEU A 351 1.62 16.49 -11.71
N SER A 352 1.28 16.79 -12.96
CA SER A 352 2.24 17.09 -14.02
C SER A 352 2.90 18.47 -13.82
N ASP A 353 3.95 18.75 -14.60
CA ASP A 353 4.57 20.08 -14.63
C ASP A 353 3.65 21.20 -15.15
N THR A 354 2.55 20.84 -15.82
CA THR A 354 1.51 21.76 -16.33
C THR A 354 0.29 21.88 -15.42
N ASP A 355 0.38 21.39 -14.18
CA ASP A 355 -0.71 21.38 -13.19
C ASP A 355 -1.93 20.56 -13.65
N ASP A 356 -1.69 19.52 -14.44
CA ASP A 356 -2.69 18.53 -14.85
C ASP A 356 -2.56 17.25 -14.02
N ILE A 357 -3.68 16.60 -13.73
CA ILE A 357 -3.65 15.34 -12.99
C ILE A 357 -3.17 14.18 -13.88
N MET A 358 -2.45 13.25 -13.27
CA MET A 358 -1.96 12.03 -13.90
C MET A 358 -2.33 10.84 -13.01
N MET A 359 -3.22 9.98 -13.50
CA MET A 359 -3.60 8.74 -12.83
C MET A 359 -2.52 7.66 -13.04
N VAL A 360 -2.10 7.02 -11.95
CA VAL A 360 -1.05 5.99 -11.93
C VAL A 360 -1.53 4.72 -11.22
N ASP A 361 -0.69 3.69 -11.12
CA ASP A 361 -0.95 2.48 -10.32
C ASP A 361 -2.12 1.60 -10.80
N PHE A 362 -1.88 0.87 -11.89
CA PHE A 362 -2.88 0.00 -12.53
C PHE A 362 -2.74 -1.48 -12.12
N GLU A 363 -2.14 -1.73 -10.96
CA GLU A 363 -1.84 -3.08 -10.45
C GLU A 363 -3.08 -3.85 -9.94
N GLN A 364 -4.18 -3.14 -9.71
CA GLN A 364 -5.48 -3.69 -9.29
C GLN A 364 -5.47 -4.48 -7.95
N ARG A 365 -4.61 -4.16 -6.98
CA ARG A 365 -4.65 -4.83 -5.66
C ARG A 365 -5.89 -4.53 -4.82
N GLY A 366 -6.56 -3.40 -5.08
CA GLY A 366 -7.69 -2.91 -4.31
C GLY A 366 -7.29 -1.79 -3.34
N VAL A 367 -8.29 -1.16 -2.75
CA VAL A 367 -8.13 -0.04 -1.80
C VAL A 367 -8.47 -0.47 -0.38
N TRP A 368 -8.04 0.33 0.61
CA TRP A 368 -8.47 0.14 1.99
C TRP A 368 -9.98 0.32 2.15
N CYS A 369 -10.55 -0.36 3.14
CA CYS A 369 -12.01 -0.40 3.37
C CYS A 369 -12.62 0.99 3.58
N GLU A 370 -11.84 1.99 4.00
CA GLU A 370 -12.30 3.35 4.18
C GLU A 370 -12.66 4.03 2.86
N PHE A 371 -12.05 3.67 1.73
CA PHE A 371 -12.35 4.23 0.41
C PHE A 371 -13.32 3.37 -0.39
N ALA A 372 -13.27 2.05 -0.20
CA ALA A 372 -14.07 1.10 -0.96
C ALA A 372 -15.58 1.27 -0.76
N ALA A 373 -16.35 0.88 -1.78
CA ALA A 373 -17.81 0.85 -1.72
C ALA A 373 -18.29 -0.28 -0.78
N PRO A 374 -19.46 -0.15 -0.13
CA PRO A 374 -19.96 -1.13 0.83
C PRO A 374 -20.10 -2.54 0.25
N GLU A 375 -20.49 -2.66 -1.02
CA GLU A 375 -20.58 -3.96 -1.70
C GLU A 375 -19.22 -4.62 -1.95
N VAL A 376 -18.16 -3.83 -2.19
CA VAL A 376 -16.78 -4.33 -2.31
C VAL A 376 -16.29 -4.76 -0.93
N ASN A 377 -16.56 -3.96 0.10
CA ASN A 377 -16.21 -4.27 1.48
C ASN A 377 -16.85 -5.56 1.98
N ALA A 378 -18.13 -5.82 1.65
CA ALA A 378 -18.78 -7.07 2.04
C ALA A 378 -18.07 -8.32 1.47
N LEU A 379 -17.59 -8.24 0.22
CA LEU A 379 -16.82 -9.29 -0.42
C LEU A 379 -15.39 -9.39 0.12
N GLU A 380 -14.76 -8.25 0.41
CA GLU A 380 -13.43 -8.20 1.02
C GLU A 380 -13.43 -8.75 2.44
N TYR A 381 -14.48 -8.50 3.23
CA TYR A 381 -14.64 -9.11 4.55
C TYR A 381 -14.81 -10.62 4.46
N THR A 382 -15.60 -11.09 3.50
CA THR A 382 -15.73 -12.52 3.18
C THR A 382 -14.37 -13.12 2.81
N ARG A 383 -13.58 -12.44 1.98
CA ARG A 383 -12.22 -12.88 1.60
C ARG A 383 -11.28 -12.96 2.80
N ILE A 384 -11.25 -11.93 3.64
CA ILE A 384 -10.40 -11.90 4.84
C ILE A 384 -10.78 -13.06 5.78
N LEU A 385 -12.07 -13.25 6.05
CA LEU A 385 -12.55 -14.33 6.92
C LEU A 385 -12.35 -15.73 6.32
N ALA A 386 -12.37 -15.87 4.99
CA ALA A 386 -12.07 -17.13 4.31
C ALA A 386 -10.56 -17.47 4.34
N SER A 387 -9.70 -16.45 4.33
CA SER A 387 -8.25 -16.59 4.13
C SER A 387 -7.42 -16.38 5.40
N ASP A 388 -8.03 -16.28 6.57
CA ASP A 388 -7.30 -16.06 7.82
C ASP A 388 -6.25 -17.17 7.99
N ASP A 389 -4.97 -16.77 7.90
CA ASP A 389 -3.88 -17.70 7.66
C ASP A 389 -3.49 -18.39 8.97
N THR A 390 -3.82 -19.68 9.04
CA THR A 390 -3.43 -20.57 10.15
C THR A 390 -1.92 -20.83 10.21
N GLN A 391 -1.12 -20.31 9.27
CA GLN A 391 0.35 -20.44 9.24
C GLN A 391 1.12 -19.35 9.98
N ALA A 392 0.46 -18.37 10.62
CA ALA A 392 1.14 -17.61 11.66
C ALA A 392 1.57 -18.58 12.78
N PRO A 393 2.86 -18.61 13.19
CA PRO A 393 3.37 -19.59 14.15
C PRO A 393 2.73 -19.49 15.56
N ASP A 394 1.86 -18.50 15.79
CA ASP A 394 0.94 -18.44 16.92
C ASP A 394 -0.41 -19.06 16.54
N THR A 395 -0.59 -20.34 16.88
CA THR A 395 -1.86 -21.10 16.79
C THR A 395 -3.03 -20.52 17.61
N ASP A 396 -2.85 -19.33 18.20
CA ASP A 396 -3.78 -18.67 19.12
C ASP A 396 -4.50 -17.45 18.50
N ARG A 397 -4.17 -17.08 17.25
CA ARG A 397 -4.67 -15.87 16.57
C ARG A 397 -5.55 -16.17 15.36
N THR A 398 -6.18 -17.34 15.32
CA THR A 398 -7.04 -17.77 14.21
C THR A 398 -8.49 -17.65 14.62
N ILE A 399 -9.35 -17.24 13.70
CA ILE A 399 -10.80 -17.36 13.88
C ILE A 399 -11.21 -18.85 13.99
N PRO A 400 -12.41 -19.17 14.52
CA PRO A 400 -12.90 -20.54 14.56
C PRO A 400 -12.97 -21.19 13.16
N GLU A 401 -12.52 -22.44 13.04
CA GLU A 401 -12.46 -23.19 11.77
C GLU A 401 -13.83 -23.28 11.07
N ASP A 402 -14.92 -23.44 11.82
CA ASP A 402 -16.28 -23.46 11.29
C ASP A 402 -16.70 -22.12 10.66
N VAL A 403 -16.17 -21.01 11.17
CA VAL A 403 -16.39 -19.69 10.61
C VAL A 403 -15.58 -19.54 9.32
N GLN A 404 -14.31 -19.93 9.32
CA GLN A 404 -13.45 -19.91 8.14
C GLN A 404 -14.04 -20.74 7.00
N ASP A 405 -14.41 -21.99 7.27
CA ASP A 405 -15.02 -22.91 6.30
C ASP A 405 -16.31 -22.34 5.71
N ARG A 406 -17.14 -21.70 6.53
CA ARG A 406 -18.38 -21.06 6.07
C ARG A 406 -18.10 -19.95 5.05
N TYR A 407 -17.13 -19.07 5.33
CA TYR A 407 -16.80 -17.97 4.42
C TYR A 407 -16.04 -18.45 3.19
N ALA A 408 -15.15 -19.43 3.33
CA ALA A 408 -14.49 -20.08 2.21
C ALA A 408 -15.53 -20.72 1.27
N ALA A 409 -16.48 -21.49 1.80
CA ALA A 409 -17.54 -22.11 1.01
C ALA A 409 -18.40 -21.06 0.28
N ARG A 410 -18.73 -19.94 0.92
CA ARG A 410 -19.44 -18.84 0.24
C ARG A 410 -18.59 -18.25 -0.88
N LEU A 411 -17.31 -17.98 -0.63
CA LEU A 411 -16.41 -17.40 -1.63
C LEU A 411 -16.21 -18.34 -2.81
N THR A 412 -16.08 -19.65 -2.60
CA THR A 412 -16.02 -20.65 -3.67
C THR A 412 -17.29 -20.67 -4.53
N ARG A 413 -18.48 -20.40 -3.96
CA ARG A 413 -19.71 -20.25 -4.76
C ARG A 413 -19.71 -18.97 -5.60
N LEU A 414 -19.17 -17.88 -5.06
CA LEU A 414 -19.14 -16.58 -5.73
C LEU A 414 -18.05 -16.51 -6.81
N LEU A 415 -16.89 -17.10 -6.53
CA LEU A 415 -15.71 -17.12 -7.37
C LEU A 415 -14.98 -18.46 -7.21
N PRO A 416 -15.29 -19.46 -8.05
CA PRO A 416 -14.59 -20.74 -8.04
C PRO A 416 -13.07 -20.58 -8.24
N GLU A 417 -12.28 -21.39 -7.52
CA GLU A 417 -10.81 -21.37 -7.56
C GLU A 417 -10.19 -20.02 -7.14
N TRP A 418 -10.85 -19.28 -6.24
CA TRP A 418 -10.32 -18.01 -5.71
C TRP A 418 -9.00 -18.21 -4.96
N GLU A 419 -8.77 -19.38 -4.36
CA GLU A 419 -7.55 -19.74 -3.65
C GLU A 419 -6.34 -19.68 -4.60
N ALA A 420 -6.50 -20.12 -5.86
CA ALA A 420 -5.46 -20.04 -6.86
C ALA A 420 -5.11 -18.58 -7.22
N LEU A 421 -6.09 -17.68 -7.18
CA LEU A 421 -5.86 -16.24 -7.37
C LEU A 421 -5.14 -15.61 -6.18
N GLN A 422 -5.45 -16.07 -4.97
CA GLN A 422 -4.86 -15.58 -3.72
C GLN A 422 -3.41 -16.03 -3.59
N ASP A 423 -3.17 -17.34 -3.66
CA ASP A 423 -1.89 -17.99 -3.32
C ASP A 423 -0.81 -17.83 -4.41
N SER A 424 -1.22 -17.57 -5.66
CA SER A 424 -0.25 -17.42 -6.74
C SER A 424 0.59 -16.16 -6.56
N GLU A 425 1.91 -16.29 -6.49
CA GLU A 425 2.85 -15.17 -6.58
C GLU A 425 3.27 -14.88 -8.03
N GLU A 426 3.15 -15.90 -8.88
CA GLU A 426 3.52 -15.91 -10.30
C GLU A 426 2.40 -15.33 -11.17
N TYR A 427 2.77 -14.67 -12.26
CA TYR A 427 1.81 -14.35 -13.32
C TYR A 427 1.57 -15.61 -14.15
N ALA A 428 0.47 -16.29 -13.85
CA ALA A 428 0.03 -17.49 -14.55
C ALA A 428 -1.25 -17.20 -15.36
N GLN A 429 -1.61 -18.14 -16.23
CA GLN A 429 -2.93 -18.12 -16.86
C GLN A 429 -3.99 -18.20 -15.77
N LEU A 430 -4.90 -17.23 -15.77
CA LEU A 430 -5.95 -17.14 -14.78
C LEU A 430 -6.97 -18.26 -14.97
N PRO A 431 -7.43 -18.92 -13.89
CA PRO A 431 -8.46 -19.95 -13.97
C PRO A 431 -9.76 -19.34 -14.50
N HIS A 432 -10.60 -20.18 -15.12
CA HIS A 432 -11.93 -19.82 -15.63
C HIS A 432 -11.99 -18.60 -16.58
N GLY A 433 -10.86 -18.15 -17.12
CA GLY A 433 -10.80 -16.96 -17.97
C GLY A 433 -10.99 -15.65 -17.20
N TYR A 434 -10.70 -15.62 -15.90
CA TYR A 434 -10.70 -14.36 -15.15
C TYR A 434 -9.69 -13.37 -15.74
N ASP A 435 -9.98 -12.08 -15.59
CA ASP A 435 -9.19 -11.01 -16.21
C ASP A 435 -8.27 -10.26 -15.22
N SER A 436 -8.42 -10.49 -13.91
CA SER A 436 -7.64 -9.83 -12.85
C SER A 436 -7.49 -10.71 -11.62
N PHE A 437 -6.53 -10.39 -10.75
CA PHE A 437 -6.27 -11.06 -9.47
C PHE A 437 -7.03 -10.43 -8.29
N ASN A 438 -7.85 -9.40 -8.53
CA ASN A 438 -8.63 -8.77 -7.48
C ASN A 438 -9.90 -9.57 -7.18
N ILE A 439 -9.86 -10.42 -6.16
CA ILE A 439 -10.95 -11.34 -5.81
C ILE A 439 -12.29 -10.61 -5.57
N PRO A 440 -12.39 -9.59 -4.70
CA PRO A 440 -13.67 -8.90 -4.48
C PRO A 440 -14.25 -8.30 -5.77
N TRP A 441 -13.42 -7.71 -6.62
CA TRP A 441 -13.89 -7.08 -7.85
C TRP A 441 -14.26 -8.09 -8.94
N GLN A 442 -13.63 -9.28 -8.95
CA GLN A 442 -14.02 -10.39 -9.82
C GLN A 442 -15.38 -11.00 -9.44
N CYS A 443 -15.78 -10.91 -8.17
CA CYS A 443 -17.12 -11.33 -7.73
C CYS A 443 -18.25 -10.37 -8.18
N LEU A 444 -17.91 -9.18 -8.69
CA LEU A 444 -18.86 -8.16 -9.14
C LEU A 444 -19.13 -8.28 -10.64
N ASP A 445 -20.39 -8.10 -11.03
CA ASP A 445 -20.72 -7.89 -12.44
C ASP A 445 -20.27 -6.49 -12.90
N PRO A 446 -20.21 -6.22 -14.22
CA PRO A 446 -19.75 -4.93 -14.70
C PRO A 446 -20.53 -3.75 -14.11
N VAL A 447 -21.85 -3.83 -13.97
CA VAL A 447 -22.64 -2.70 -13.46
C VAL A 447 -22.29 -2.42 -11.99
N GLU A 448 -22.09 -3.46 -11.19
CA GLU A 448 -21.61 -3.33 -9.81
C GLU A 448 -20.21 -2.71 -9.74
N GLN A 449 -19.29 -3.12 -10.62
CA GLN A 449 -17.94 -2.56 -10.67
C GLN A 449 -17.98 -1.05 -10.95
N GLU A 450 -18.79 -0.60 -11.91
CA GLU A 450 -18.91 0.83 -12.22
C GLU A 450 -19.53 1.60 -11.05
N ALA A 451 -20.58 1.06 -10.42
CA ALA A 451 -21.18 1.66 -9.24
C ALA A 451 -20.17 1.80 -8.08
N ALA A 452 -19.27 0.84 -7.92
CA ALA A 452 -18.18 0.90 -6.95
C ALA A 452 -17.10 1.94 -7.32
N GLU A 453 -16.74 2.07 -8.60
CA GLU A 453 -15.84 3.12 -9.11
C GLU A 453 -16.41 4.51 -8.86
N VAL A 454 -17.70 4.70 -9.11
CA VAL A 454 -18.42 5.96 -8.84
C VAL A 454 -18.41 6.32 -7.36
N TYR A 455 -18.58 5.33 -6.48
CA TYR A 455 -18.49 5.57 -5.04
C TYR A 455 -17.10 6.07 -4.63
N MET A 456 -16.03 5.40 -5.10
CA MET A 456 -14.67 5.83 -4.81
C MET A 456 -14.37 7.21 -5.42
N LEU A 457 -14.85 7.48 -6.63
CA LEU A 457 -14.72 8.79 -7.27
C LEU A 457 -15.39 9.88 -6.43
N GLY A 458 -16.60 9.65 -5.93
CA GLY A 458 -17.28 10.58 -5.01
C GLY A 458 -16.45 10.89 -3.75
N ARG A 459 -15.78 9.89 -3.19
CA ARG A 459 -14.89 10.08 -2.02
C ARG A 459 -13.64 10.89 -2.37
N VAL A 460 -13.06 10.68 -3.55
CA VAL A 460 -11.90 11.47 -4.03
C VAL A 460 -12.32 12.90 -4.36
N LEU A 461 -13.47 13.10 -4.99
CA LEU A 461 -14.04 14.41 -5.26
C LEU A 461 -14.22 15.19 -3.96
N TRP A 462 -14.80 14.58 -2.91
CA TRP A 462 -14.87 15.22 -1.59
C TRP A 462 -13.50 15.69 -1.10
N CYS A 463 -12.46 14.87 -1.23
CA CYS A 463 -11.11 15.26 -0.80
C CYS A 463 -10.56 16.45 -1.61
N ILE A 464 -10.82 16.50 -2.93
CA ILE A 464 -10.41 17.62 -3.80
C ILE A 464 -11.12 18.92 -3.36
N PHE A 465 -12.44 18.88 -3.18
CA PHE A 465 -13.23 20.07 -2.87
C PHE A 465 -13.08 20.56 -1.42
N GLU A 466 -12.85 19.64 -0.47
CA GLU A 466 -12.57 19.98 0.93
C GLU A 466 -11.08 20.20 1.22
N GLY A 467 -10.19 19.98 0.24
CA GLY A 467 -8.75 20.17 0.37
C GLY A 467 -8.13 19.26 1.45
N GLN A 468 -8.54 18.00 1.49
CA GLN A 468 -8.09 17.00 2.45
C GLN A 468 -7.20 15.93 1.79
N SER A 469 -6.33 15.29 2.56
CA SER A 469 -5.44 14.23 2.05
C SER A 469 -6.17 12.90 1.86
N ALA A 470 -7.26 12.68 2.60
CA ALA A 470 -8.02 11.45 2.66
C ALA A 470 -9.42 11.72 3.25
N PRO A 471 -10.40 10.83 3.04
CA PRO A 471 -11.76 11.04 3.53
C PRO A 471 -11.94 10.74 5.02
N GLN A 472 -10.97 10.07 5.66
CA GLN A 472 -11.00 9.72 7.08
C GLN A 472 -9.70 10.15 7.75
N HIS A 473 -9.79 10.59 9.01
CA HIS A 473 -8.66 11.04 9.79
C HIS A 473 -7.94 9.86 10.44
N ALA A 474 -6.61 9.92 10.45
CA ALA A 474 -5.75 8.96 11.12
C ALA A 474 -6.04 7.51 10.71
N ALA A 475 -5.97 7.26 9.39
CA ALA A 475 -5.98 5.91 8.85
C ALA A 475 -4.98 5.03 9.62
N VAL A 476 -5.37 3.78 9.89
CA VAL A 476 -4.57 2.92 10.76
C VAL A 476 -3.31 2.44 10.03
N TRP A 477 -3.46 2.15 8.74
CA TRP A 477 -2.40 1.66 7.84
C TRP A 477 -1.28 2.67 7.58
N GLN A 478 -1.63 3.95 7.59
CA GLN A 478 -0.73 5.01 7.19
C GLN A 478 -1.04 6.32 7.92
N SER A 479 0.03 6.99 8.32
CA SER A 479 -0.01 8.39 8.72
C SER A 479 0.33 9.29 7.55
N TYR A 480 -0.52 10.29 7.31
CA TYR A 480 -0.27 11.32 6.30
C TYR A 480 0.64 12.41 6.88
N LYS A 481 1.32 13.17 6.00
CA LYS A 481 2.12 14.32 6.42
C LYS A 481 1.25 15.40 7.07
N ARG A 482 0.02 15.52 6.56
CA ARG A 482 -1.05 16.39 7.07
C ARG A 482 -2.29 15.52 7.10
N GLU A 483 -2.73 15.14 8.29
CA GLU A 483 -3.96 14.37 8.48
C GLU A 483 -5.18 15.28 8.21
N PRO A 484 -6.32 14.72 7.77
CA PRO A 484 -7.55 15.50 7.60
C PRO A 484 -8.04 16.15 8.90
N ASP A 485 -8.39 17.44 8.88
CA ASP A 485 -8.88 18.13 10.09
C ASP A 485 -10.34 17.76 10.45
N TYR A 486 -11.07 17.23 9.49
CA TYR A 486 -12.43 16.70 9.59
C TYR A 486 -12.63 15.62 8.52
N GLU A 487 -13.74 14.90 8.60
CA GLU A 487 -13.93 13.65 7.85
C GLU A 487 -15.19 13.69 6.99
N PHE A 488 -15.17 12.91 5.92
CA PHE A 488 -16.37 12.61 5.15
C PHE A 488 -17.42 11.94 6.06
N PRO A 489 -18.71 12.34 6.02
CA PRO A 489 -19.35 13.16 4.97
C PRO A 489 -19.55 14.65 5.29
N GLU A 490 -18.76 15.23 6.20
CA GLU A 490 -18.90 16.66 6.53
C GLU A 490 -18.42 17.54 5.35
N PHE A 491 -19.23 18.52 4.95
CA PHE A 491 -18.86 19.52 3.95
C PHE A 491 -18.66 20.88 4.61
N ARG A 492 -17.58 21.59 4.25
CA ARG A 492 -17.32 22.97 4.68
C ARG A 492 -17.09 23.92 3.52
N SER A 493 -16.46 23.44 2.45
CA SER A 493 -16.02 24.30 1.33
C SER A 493 -16.66 23.93 0.00
N THR A 494 -17.19 22.71 -0.13
CA THR A 494 -17.76 22.20 -1.38
C THR A 494 -19.03 22.97 -1.80
N PRO A 495 -19.17 23.42 -3.05
CA PRO A 495 -20.39 24.07 -3.54
C PRO A 495 -21.61 23.14 -3.54
N PRO A 496 -22.85 23.63 -3.33
CA PRO A 496 -24.04 22.77 -3.23
C PRO A 496 -24.28 21.81 -4.41
N PRO A 497 -24.09 22.20 -5.69
CA PRO A 497 -24.24 21.25 -6.81
C PRO A 497 -23.26 20.07 -6.75
N ILE A 498 -22.07 20.31 -6.21
CA ILE A 498 -21.03 19.29 -6.03
C ILE A 498 -21.29 18.45 -4.79
N GLN A 499 -21.84 19.03 -3.72
CA GLN A 499 -22.31 18.25 -2.56
C GLN A 499 -23.37 17.24 -2.98
N ASP A 500 -24.38 17.65 -3.76
CA ASP A 500 -25.42 16.76 -4.28
C ASP A 500 -24.81 15.63 -5.14
N LEU A 501 -23.90 15.96 -6.06
CA LEU A 501 -23.23 14.97 -6.88
C LEU A 501 -22.46 13.96 -6.04
N ILE A 502 -21.68 14.41 -5.05
CA ILE A 502 -20.91 13.53 -4.15
C ILE A 502 -21.85 12.65 -3.34
N ASP A 503 -22.96 13.19 -2.81
CA ASP A 503 -23.94 12.42 -2.06
C ASP A 503 -24.61 11.35 -2.93
N ARG A 504 -24.93 11.65 -4.19
CA ARG A 504 -25.44 10.66 -5.15
C ARG A 504 -24.41 9.59 -5.50
N CYS A 505 -23.16 9.97 -5.72
CA CYS A 505 -22.07 9.03 -5.97
C CYS A 505 -21.84 8.10 -4.78
N THR A 506 -22.00 8.60 -3.56
CA THR A 506 -21.69 7.86 -2.31
C THR A 506 -22.92 7.26 -1.63
N ARG A 507 -24.04 7.09 -2.35
CA ARG A 507 -25.23 6.40 -1.84
C ARG A 507 -24.87 5.00 -1.33
N GLY A 508 -25.42 4.63 -0.18
CA GLY A 508 -25.05 3.43 0.55
C GLY A 508 -23.87 3.60 1.51
N LYS A 509 -23.29 4.80 1.64
CA LYS A 509 -22.21 5.08 2.61
C LYS A 509 -22.56 4.56 4.01
N ARG A 510 -21.66 3.78 4.60
CA ARG A 510 -21.77 3.22 5.95
C ARG A 510 -20.84 3.95 6.92
N GLY A 511 -21.10 3.81 8.21
CA GLY A 511 -20.16 4.26 9.24
C GLY A 511 -18.87 3.44 9.16
N VAL A 512 -17.73 4.08 9.37
CA VAL A 512 -16.41 3.42 9.41
C VAL A 512 -15.96 3.22 10.86
N LEU A 513 -15.10 2.21 11.09
CA LEU A 513 -14.53 1.91 12.41
C LEU A 513 -13.85 3.14 13.04
N SER A 514 -13.25 4.01 12.22
CA SER A 514 -12.55 5.22 12.68
C SER A 514 -13.41 6.14 13.56
N ARG A 515 -14.74 6.09 13.41
CA ARG A 515 -15.72 6.84 14.22
C ARG A 515 -15.72 6.44 15.69
N ILE A 516 -15.38 5.18 15.98
CA ILE A 516 -15.35 4.63 17.33
C ILE A 516 -13.90 4.52 17.81
N ILE A 517 -13.02 3.99 16.97
CA ILE A 517 -11.62 3.72 17.29
C ILE A 517 -10.73 4.51 16.34
N THR A 518 -9.90 5.40 16.87
CA THR A 518 -9.01 6.22 16.04
C THR A 518 -7.55 6.04 16.47
N ARG A 519 -6.62 6.24 15.52
CA ARG A 519 -5.19 6.26 15.82
C ARG A 519 -4.81 7.63 16.39
N ARG A 520 -4.15 7.63 17.56
CA ARG A 520 -3.46 8.79 18.14
C ARG A 520 -1.99 8.45 18.32
N GLY A 521 -1.13 9.03 17.46
CA GLY A 521 0.27 8.62 17.37
C GLY A 521 0.38 7.14 16.97
N SER A 522 1.08 6.35 17.78
CA SER A 522 1.27 4.91 17.58
C SER A 522 0.32 4.03 18.42
N LYS A 523 -0.80 4.61 18.88
CA LYS A 523 -1.81 3.92 19.70
C LYS A 523 -3.20 4.00 19.05
N LEU A 524 -3.98 2.95 19.24
CA LEU A 524 -5.43 2.93 19.04
C LEU A 524 -6.14 3.30 20.33
N VAL A 525 -7.10 4.21 20.23
CA VAL A 525 -7.90 4.71 21.34
C VAL A 525 -9.36 4.86 20.93
N LEU A 526 -10.26 4.82 21.92
CA LEU A 526 -11.66 5.18 21.71
C LEU A 526 -11.76 6.69 21.43
N ARG A 527 -12.53 7.08 20.43
CA ARG A 527 -12.69 8.48 20.01
C ARG A 527 -13.29 9.34 21.12
N ALA A 528 -14.20 8.77 21.91
CA ALA A 528 -14.85 9.42 23.05
C ALA A 528 -13.87 9.73 24.20
N THR A 529 -12.71 9.09 24.27
CA THR A 529 -11.72 9.35 25.32
C THR A 529 -11.09 10.74 25.12
N PRO A 530 -11.09 11.62 26.13
CA PRO A 530 -10.46 12.94 26.07
C PRO A 530 -8.97 12.89 25.65
N HIS A 531 -8.46 14.00 25.14
CA HIS A 531 -7.03 14.11 24.84
C HIS A 531 -6.21 14.07 26.13
N GLY A 532 -5.22 13.20 26.19
CA GLY A 532 -4.32 13.04 27.35
C GLY A 532 -4.70 11.93 28.32
N GLU A 533 -5.88 11.31 28.17
CA GLU A 533 -6.30 10.16 28.97
C GLU A 533 -5.96 8.83 28.28
N SER A 534 -5.56 7.83 29.08
CA SER A 534 -5.26 6.49 28.59
C SER A 534 -6.55 5.68 28.49
N CYS A 535 -6.90 5.25 27.28
CA CYS A 535 -7.92 4.23 27.09
C CYS A 535 -7.34 2.84 27.42
N GLU A 536 -8.05 2.06 28.23
CA GLU A 536 -7.71 0.66 28.45
C GLU A 536 -7.79 -0.12 27.14
N ALA A 537 -6.83 -1.02 26.90
CA ALA A 537 -6.80 -1.85 25.69
C ALA A 537 -8.04 -2.74 25.56
N ALA A 538 -8.58 -3.22 26.69
CA ALA A 538 -9.80 -4.02 26.73
C ALA A 538 -11.00 -3.28 26.13
N GLY A 539 -11.17 -1.99 26.43
CA GLY A 539 -12.25 -1.18 25.86
C GLY A 539 -12.15 -1.00 24.35
N VAL A 540 -10.93 -0.92 23.80
CA VAL A 540 -10.70 -0.86 22.34
C VAL A 540 -11.08 -2.19 21.69
N LEU A 541 -10.69 -3.32 22.29
CA LEU A 541 -10.99 -4.66 21.79
C LEU A 541 -12.50 -4.97 21.81
N GLU A 542 -13.18 -4.64 22.91
CA GLU A 542 -14.64 -4.80 23.04
C GLU A 542 -15.38 -3.98 21.98
N ALA A 543 -15.05 -2.69 21.85
CA ALA A 543 -15.67 -1.82 20.85
C ALA A 543 -15.43 -2.29 19.41
N ALA A 544 -14.24 -2.84 19.13
CA ALA A 544 -13.95 -3.41 17.81
C ALA A 544 -14.78 -4.66 17.55
N ARG A 545 -14.87 -5.57 18.51
CA ARG A 545 -15.68 -6.79 18.39
C ARG A 545 -17.15 -6.45 18.15
N GLU A 546 -17.71 -5.54 18.93
CA GLU A 546 -19.11 -5.11 18.77
C GLU A 546 -19.35 -4.53 17.38
N TRP A 547 -18.49 -3.61 16.94
CA TRP A 547 -18.62 -2.99 15.62
C TRP A 547 -18.49 -4.00 14.48
N TRP A 548 -17.46 -4.86 14.53
CA TRP A 548 -17.24 -5.87 13.49
C TRP A 548 -18.32 -6.94 13.46
N SER A 549 -18.88 -7.30 14.62
CA SER A 549 -19.98 -8.29 14.67
C SER A 549 -21.22 -7.79 13.92
N GLU A 550 -21.58 -6.52 14.11
CA GLU A 550 -22.70 -5.91 13.37
C GLU A 550 -22.34 -5.69 11.90
N GLU A 551 -21.12 -5.23 11.59
CA GLU A 551 -20.75 -4.95 10.20
C GLU A 551 -20.61 -6.23 9.36
N VAL A 552 -20.09 -7.33 9.93
CA VAL A 552 -20.05 -8.65 9.27
C VAL A 552 -21.45 -9.20 9.05
N LYS A 553 -22.35 -9.09 10.04
CA LYS A 553 -23.74 -9.51 9.91
C LYS A 553 -24.48 -8.74 8.82
N GLU A 554 -24.24 -7.45 8.71
CA GLU A 554 -24.81 -6.58 7.68
C GLU A 554 -24.26 -6.92 6.29
N ALA A 555 -22.95 -7.19 6.18
CA ALA A 555 -22.33 -7.68 4.95
C ALA A 555 -22.92 -9.04 4.52
N ASP A 556 -23.12 -9.96 5.48
CA ASP A 556 -23.75 -11.25 5.22
C ASP A 556 -25.18 -11.10 4.68
N ALA A 557 -26.00 -10.28 5.34
CA ALA A 557 -27.37 -10.02 4.91
C ALA A 557 -27.42 -9.37 3.52
N PHE A 558 -26.50 -8.45 3.22
CA PHE A 558 -26.38 -7.86 1.89
C PHE A 558 -26.04 -8.90 0.83
N LEU A 559 -25.05 -9.77 1.08
CA LEU A 559 -24.62 -10.79 0.12
C LEU A 559 -25.72 -11.83 -0.11
N GLU A 560 -26.44 -12.25 0.93
CA GLU A 560 -27.58 -13.18 0.80
C GLU A 560 -28.71 -12.58 -0.04
N MET A 561 -29.08 -11.32 0.25
CA MET A 561 -30.08 -10.59 -0.53
C MET A 561 -29.67 -10.45 -2.00
N ARG A 562 -28.39 -10.13 -2.24
CA ARG A 562 -27.81 -10.03 -3.57
C ARG A 562 -27.89 -11.36 -4.32
N GLU A 563 -27.45 -12.47 -3.70
CA GLU A 563 -27.50 -13.81 -4.28
C GLU A 563 -28.94 -14.22 -4.63
N GLU A 564 -29.90 -13.99 -3.72
CA GLU A 564 -31.32 -14.29 -3.94
C GLU A 564 -31.88 -13.51 -5.13
N ARG A 565 -31.65 -12.19 -5.19
CA ARG A 565 -32.11 -11.35 -6.31
C ARG A 565 -31.44 -11.72 -7.62
N LYS A 566 -30.14 -12.06 -7.60
CA LYS A 566 -29.44 -12.57 -8.79
C LYS A 566 -30.08 -13.88 -9.27
N GLY A 567 -30.39 -14.80 -8.36
CA GLY A 567 -31.07 -16.06 -8.67
C GLY A 567 -32.46 -15.88 -9.28
N ARG A 568 -33.18 -14.80 -8.93
CA ARG A 568 -34.47 -14.44 -9.52
C ARG A 568 -34.38 -13.58 -10.80
N GLY A 569 -33.19 -13.11 -11.17
CA GLY A 569 -33.00 -12.17 -12.28
C GLY A 569 -33.49 -10.74 -11.99
N GLU A 570 -33.65 -10.38 -10.72
CA GLU A 570 -34.13 -9.06 -10.26
C GLU A 570 -32.98 -8.12 -9.86
N TRP A 571 -31.73 -8.58 -9.95
CA TRP A 571 -30.56 -7.79 -9.57
C TRP A 571 -30.18 -6.80 -10.68
N SER A 572 -30.23 -5.50 -10.37
CA SER A 572 -29.90 -4.43 -11.31
C SER A 572 -28.40 -4.14 -11.43
N GLY A 573 -27.55 -4.68 -10.54
CA GLY A 573 -26.14 -4.30 -10.41
C GLY A 573 -25.92 -2.99 -9.65
N ASN A 574 -26.81 -2.02 -9.82
CA ASN A 574 -26.74 -0.72 -9.15
C ASN A 574 -27.78 -0.62 -8.01
N TYR A 575 -27.55 -1.37 -6.92
CA TYR A 575 -28.48 -1.47 -5.80
C TYR A 575 -28.74 -0.12 -5.10
N TYR A 576 -27.74 0.76 -5.06
CA TYR A 576 -27.81 2.06 -4.38
C TYR A 576 -28.22 3.22 -5.28
N ASP A 577 -28.59 2.94 -6.54
CA ASP A 577 -29.01 3.94 -7.52
C ASP A 577 -27.98 5.08 -7.66
N ARG A 578 -26.69 4.72 -7.80
CA ARG A 578 -25.61 5.68 -8.05
C ARG A 578 -25.63 6.12 -9.51
N PRO A 579 -25.20 7.35 -9.85
CA PRO A 579 -25.01 7.73 -11.25
C PRO A 579 -23.94 6.84 -11.91
N THR A 580 -23.94 6.78 -13.23
CA THR A 580 -22.85 6.21 -14.03
C THR A 580 -21.64 7.13 -14.04
N LEU A 581 -20.45 6.61 -14.40
CA LEU A 581 -19.24 7.45 -14.51
C LEU A 581 -19.42 8.58 -15.52
N ARG A 582 -20.16 8.32 -16.60
CA ARG A 582 -20.48 9.30 -17.64
C ARG A 582 -21.34 10.42 -17.10
N GLU A 583 -22.41 10.11 -16.38
CA GLU A 583 -23.28 11.11 -15.74
C GLU A 583 -22.51 11.97 -14.72
N VAL A 584 -21.53 11.39 -14.00
CA VAL A 584 -20.66 12.16 -13.10
C VAL A 584 -19.76 13.11 -13.89
N ALA A 585 -19.13 12.66 -14.97
CA ALA A 585 -18.29 13.49 -15.83
C ALA A 585 -19.09 14.65 -16.45
N ASP A 586 -20.27 14.36 -16.99
CA ASP A 586 -21.16 15.35 -17.60
C ASP A 586 -21.61 16.41 -16.57
N ALA A 587 -21.99 16.00 -15.35
CA ALA A 587 -22.39 16.92 -14.29
C ALA A 587 -21.26 17.84 -13.83
N LEU A 588 -20.02 17.32 -13.76
CA LEU A 588 -18.83 18.13 -13.43
C LEU A 588 -18.53 19.15 -14.52
N GLU A 589 -18.67 18.75 -15.78
CA GLU A 589 -18.47 19.63 -16.94
C GLU A 589 -19.54 20.73 -17.04
N GLU A 590 -20.81 20.38 -16.84
CA GLU A 590 -21.91 21.34 -16.81
C GLU A 590 -21.69 22.41 -15.73
N PHE A 591 -21.34 21.96 -14.51
CA PHE A 591 -21.06 22.90 -13.43
C PHE A 591 -19.82 23.75 -13.71
N ARG A 592 -18.75 23.17 -14.27
CA ARG A 592 -17.55 23.91 -14.67
C ARG A 592 -17.88 24.99 -15.70
N ALA A 593 -18.70 24.68 -16.70
CA ALA A 593 -19.14 25.65 -17.70
C ALA A 593 -19.93 26.80 -17.05
N SER A 594 -20.78 26.51 -16.07
CA SER A 594 -21.54 27.54 -15.33
C SER A 594 -20.69 28.49 -14.48
N VAL A 595 -19.51 28.05 -14.05
CA VAL A 595 -18.59 28.85 -13.21
C VAL A 595 -17.63 29.70 -14.04
N VAL A 596 -17.33 29.26 -15.27
CA VAL A 596 -16.40 29.94 -16.20
C VAL A 596 -17.12 30.94 -17.12
N ALA A 597 -18.41 30.72 -17.38
CA ALA A 597 -19.28 31.68 -18.08
C ALA A 597 -19.51 32.93 -17.21
#